data_AF-A0A066YRJ0-F1
#
_entry.id   AF-A0A066YRJ0-F1
#
_cell.length_a   1.000
_cell.length_b   1.000
_cell.length_c   1.000
_cell.angle_alpha   90.00
_cell.angle_beta   90.00
_cell.angle_gamma   90.00
#
_symmetry.space_group_name_H-M   'P 1'
#
loop_
_entity.id
_entity.type
_entity.pdbx_description
1 polymer ?
#
loop_
_entity_poly.entity_id
_entity_poly.type
_entity_poly.pdbx_seq_one_letter_code
_entity_poly.pdbx_strand_id
1 'polypeptide(L)' 'MLSKAQILDAVWSYDFGGQAHVVELYISYLRRKIDAGRPPMIHTVRGAGYVLKAPTG' A
#
# COMPACT_ATOMS: atom_id res chain seq x y z
N MET A 1 4.68 3.10 9.43
CA MET A 1 4.45 3.81 8.15
C MET A 1 5.54 3.40 7.20
N LEU A 2 5.19 3.16 5.92
CA LEU A 2 6.17 2.90 4.86
C LEU A 2 5.93 3.85 3.69
N SER A 3 7.01 4.42 3.14
CA SER A 3 6.95 5.21 1.91
C SER A 3 6.78 4.32 0.68
N LYS A 4 6.39 4.91 -0.46
CA LYS A 4 6.28 4.17 -1.74
C LYS A 4 7.62 3.54 -2.14
N ALA A 5 8.72 4.28 -1.97
CA ALA A 5 10.06 3.79 -2.31
C ALA A 5 10.45 2.58 -1.45
N GLN A 6 10.18 2.62 -0.14
CA GLN A 6 10.45 1.49 0.76
C GLN A 6 9.58 0.28 0.45
N ILE A 7 8.31 0.48 0.10
CA ILE A 7 7.42 -0.62 -0.31
C ILE A 7 7.91 -1.22 -1.64
N LEU A 8 8.33 -0.36 -2.57
CA LEU A 8 8.85 -0.80 -3.86
C LEU A 8 10.11 -1.64 -3.68
N ASP A 9 11.11 -1.13 -2.96
CA ASP A 9 12.38 -1.78 -2.69
C ASP A 9 12.25 -3.10 -1.92
N ALA A 10 11.34 -3.17 -0.96
CA ALA A 10 11.16 -4.37 -0.14
C ALA A 10 10.36 -5.50 -0.83
N VAL A 11 9.51 -5.17 -1.81
CA VAL A 11 8.58 -6.13 -2.45
C VAL A 11 8.95 -6.43 -3.90
N TRP A 12 9.60 -5.49 -4.59
CA TRP A 12 10.08 -5.62 -5.95
C TRP A 12 11.60 -5.43 -6.02
N SER A 13 12.28 -6.20 -6.88
CA SER A 13 13.73 -6.09 -7.05
C SER A 13 14.15 -4.78 -7.75
N TYR A 14 15.41 -4.37 -7.55
CA TYR A 14 16.01 -3.13 -8.11
C TYR A 14 15.89 -2.99 -9.64
N ASP A 15 15.76 -4.11 -10.36
CA ASP A 15 15.58 -4.16 -11.83
C ASP A 15 14.12 -3.99 -12.28
N PHE A 16 13.22 -3.67 -11.35
CA PHE A 16 11.85 -3.33 -11.68
C PHE A 16 11.83 -1.98 -12.40
N GLY A 17 11.98 -2.01 -13.73
CA GLY A 17 11.80 -0.86 -14.65
C GLY A 17 10.36 -0.35 -14.71
N GLY A 18 9.62 -0.49 -13.61
CA GLY A 18 8.18 -0.50 -13.58
C GLY A 18 7.54 0.87 -13.43
N GLN A 19 6.24 0.84 -13.69
CA GLN A 19 5.35 2.00 -13.73
C GLN A 19 5.37 2.75 -12.39
N ALA A 20 5.47 4.08 -12.46
CA ALA A 20 5.52 5.00 -11.32
C ALA A 20 4.35 4.84 -10.30
N HIS A 21 3.33 4.06 -10.66
CA HIS A 21 2.10 3.85 -9.89
C HIS A 21 1.82 2.39 -9.48
N VAL A 22 2.80 1.47 -9.61
CA VAL A 22 2.59 0.06 -9.27
C VAL A 22 2.15 -0.12 -7.82
N VAL A 23 2.73 0.66 -6.89
CA VAL A 23 2.40 0.58 -5.46
C VAL A 23 0.94 0.97 -5.24
N GLU A 24 0.50 2.08 -5.85
CA GLU A 24 -0.88 2.55 -5.79
C GLU A 24 -1.87 1.52 -6.33
N LEU A 25 -1.54 0.89 -7.46
CA LEU A 25 -2.37 -0.14 -8.08
C LEU A 25 -2.59 -1.33 -7.13
N TYR A 26 -1.50 -1.85 -6.57
CA TYR A 26 -1.58 -3.00 -5.67
C TYR A 26 -2.22 -2.65 -4.32
N ILE A 27 -2.02 -1.44 -3.80
CA ILE A 27 -2.76 -0.96 -2.62
C ILE A 27 -4.27 -0.92 -2.88
N SER A 28 -4.69 -0.44 -4.06
CA SER A 28 -6.10 -0.45 -4.46
C SER A 28 -6.68 -1.87 -4.49
N TYR A 29 -5.94 -2.82 -5.06
CA TYR A 29 -6.33 -4.23 -5.09
C TYR A 29 -6.38 -4.87 -3.70
N LEU A 30 -5.42 -4.58 -2.84
CA LEU A 30 -5.41 -5.08 -1.46
C LEU A 30 -6.63 -4.59 -0.70
N ARG A 31 -6.94 -3.29 -0.74
CA ARG A 31 -8.13 -2.72 -0.09
C ARG A 31 -9.41 -3.41 -0.55
N ARG A 32 -9.57 -3.63 -1.86
CA ARG A 32 -10.73 -4.36 -2.40
C ARG A 32 -10.86 -5.79 -1.84
N LYS A 33 -9.76 -6.45 -1.51
CA LYS A 33 -9.75 -7.81 -0.96
C LYS A 33 -9.94 -7.85 0.55
N ILE A 34 -9.30 -6.95 1.30
CA ILE A 34 -9.21 -7.05 2.76
C ILE A 34 -10.22 -6.16 3.50
N ASP A 35 -10.68 -5.07 2.86
CA ASP A 35 -11.66 -4.14 3.44
C ASP A 35 -13.10 -4.50 3.04
N ALA A 36 -13.32 -5.60 2.29
CA ALA A 36 -14.64 -6.03 1.83
C ALA A 36 -15.55 -6.41 3.02
N GLY A 37 -16.32 -5.44 3.51
CA GLY A 37 -17.18 -5.59 4.70
C GLY A 37 -16.45 -5.40 6.03
N ARG A 38 -15.24 -4.86 6.04
CA ARG A 38 -14.44 -4.56 7.24
C ARG A 38 -14.01 -3.10 7.25
N PRO A 39 -13.73 -2.50 8.42
CA PRO A 39 -13.13 -1.16 8.46
C PRO A 39 -11.80 -1.13 7.69
N PRO A 40 -11.50 -0.03 6.98
CA PRO A 40 -10.27 0.07 6.19
C PRO A 40 -9.02 -0.19 7.03
N MET A 41 -8.18 -1.12 6.59
CA MET A 41 -6.95 -1.48 7.29
C MET A 41 -5.71 -0.72 6.76
N ILE A 42 -5.72 -0.37 5.47
CA ILE A 42 -4.60 0.35 4.83
C ILE A 42 -4.97 1.81 4.67
N HIS A 43 -4.25 2.70 5.34
CA HIS A 43 -4.48 4.14 5.32
C HIS A 43 -3.41 4.86 4.50
N THR A 44 -3.84 5.86 3.72
CA THR A 44 -2.93 6.74 2.98
C THR A 44 -2.53 7.91 3.88
N VAL A 45 -1.22 8.13 4.04
CA VAL A 45 -0.65 9.35 4.63
C VAL A 45 -0.18 10.22 3.47
N ARG A 46 -0.92 11.30 3.20
CA ARG A 46 -0.69 12.17 2.04
C ARG A 46 0.75 12.71 2.05
N GLY A 47 1.45 12.54 0.93
CA GLY A 47 2.86 12.95 0.79
C GLY A 47 3.88 12.02 1.46
N ALA A 48 3.45 11.03 2.24
CA ALA A 48 4.36 10.21 3.05
C ALA A 48 4.34 8.71 2.67
N GLY A 49 3.16 8.12 2.46
CA GLY A 49 3.03 6.71 2.10
C GLY A 49 1.80 6.03 2.70
N TYR A 50 2.00 4.81 3.21
CA TYR A 50 0.92 3.95 3.71
C TYR A 50 1.17 3.43 5.13
N VAL A 51 0.09 3.23 5.86
CA VAL A 51 0.09 2.63 7.20
C VAL A 51 -0.94 1.51 7.22
N LEU A 52 -0.53 0.35 7.72
CA LEU A 52 -1.46 -0.70 8.13
C LEU A 52 -1.88 -0.41 9.58
N LYS A 53 -3.19 -0.34 9.83
CA LYS A 53 -3.77 -0.20 11.17
C LYS A 53 -4.81 -1.30 11.34
N ALA A 54 -4.80 -1.94 12.50
CA ALA A 54 -5.88 -2.86 12.84
C ALA A 54 -7.21 -2.08 12.89
N PRO A 55 -8.34 -2.69 12.51
CA PRO A 55 -9.65 -2.13 12.80
C PRO A 55 -9.73 -1.88 14.30
N THR A 56 -9.89 -0.62 14.70
CA THR A 56 -10.29 -0.32 16.07
C THR A 56 -11.73 -0.80 16.19
N GLY A 57 -11.94 -1.86 16.97
CA GLY A 57 -13.27 -2.32 17.37
C GLY A 57 -13.99 -1.29 18.23
#